data_AF-A0A7V2JIR6-F1
#
_entry.id   AF-A0A7V2JIR6-F1
#
_cell.length_a   1.000
_cell.length_b   1.000
_cell.length_c   1.000
_cell.angle_alpha   90.00
_cell.angle_beta   90.00
_cell.angle_gamma   90.00
#
_symmetry.space_group_name_H-M   'P 1'
#
loop_
_entity.id
_entity.type
_entity.pdbx_description
1 polymer ?
#
loop_
_entity_poly.entity_id
_entity_poly.type
_entity_poly.pdbx_seq_one_letter_code
_entity_poly.pdbx_strand_id
1 'polypeptide(L)'
;MREGSLIEVSGLRVQYGNSVALENVSFQVHAGERIAVVGPNGAGKSTLFHTLAGLKKAQAGSVLMHSTSNNPLNIAFLPQRPTLDWTFPMSVLDAVQLGLSLKLSRH
;
A
#
# COMPACT_ATOMS: atom_id res chain seq x y z
N MET A 1 -7.37 20.57 16.58
CA MET A 1 -6.00 20.35 16.06
C MET A 1 -6.15 19.83 14.65
N ARG A 2 -5.44 20.39 13.66
CA ARG A 2 -5.46 19.82 12.31
C ARG A 2 -4.71 18.49 12.37
N GLU A 3 -5.40 17.38 12.14
CA GLU A 3 -4.78 16.07 12.04
C GLU A 3 -3.75 16.11 10.90
N GLY A 4 -2.51 15.73 11.21
CA GLY A 4 -1.45 15.62 10.19
C GLY A 4 -1.81 14.58 9.13
N SER A 5 -1.13 14.62 7.99
CA SER A 5 -1.21 13.54 7.00
C SER A 5 -0.81 12.21 7.66
N LEU A 6 -1.53 11.13 7.35
CA LEU A 6 -1.17 9.76 7.75
C LEU A 6 -0.12 9.18 6.81
N ILE A 7 -0.20 9.52 5.52
CA ILE A 7 0.76 9.10 4.51
C ILE A 7 1.20 10.33 3.73
N GLU A 8 2.50 10.46 3.52
CA GLU A 8 3.10 11.47 2.67
C GLU A 8 4.03 10.80 1.66
N VAL A 9 3.83 11.13 0.39
CA VAL A 9 4.64 10.65 -0.73
C VAL A 9 5.22 11.86 -1.44
N SER A 10 6.54 11.86 -1.62
CA SER A 10 7.26 13.00 -2.20
C SER A 10 8.25 12.54 -3.25
N GLY A 11 8.07 13.03 -4.49
CA GLY A 11 8.99 12.81 -5.61
C GLY A 11 9.23 11.35 -5.97
N LEU A 12 8.25 10.48 -5.76
CA LEU A 12 8.42 9.04 -5.85
C LEU A 12 8.72 8.60 -7.29
N ARG A 13 9.84 7.92 -7.47
CA ARG A 13 10.26 7.33 -8.76
C ARG A 13 10.47 5.83 -8.61
N VAL A 14 9.80 5.06 -9.47
CA VAL A 14 9.89 3.60 -9.50
C VAL A 14 10.10 3.08 -10.91
N GLN A 15 11.12 2.23 -11.10
CA GLN A 15 11.44 1.60 -12.39
C GLN A 15 11.61 0.07 -12.31
N TYR A 16 11.39 -0.57 -13.46
CA TYR A 16 11.63 -1.98 -13.75
C TYR A 16 12.58 -2.11 -14.94
N GLY A 17 13.83 -2.50 -14.69
CA GLY A 17 14.88 -2.44 -15.70
C GLY A 17 14.99 -1.02 -16.26
N ASN A 18 14.76 -0.88 -17.56
CA ASN A 18 14.81 0.40 -18.27
C ASN A 18 13.45 1.11 -18.39
N SER A 19 12.36 0.52 -17.87
CA SER A 19 11.03 1.09 -17.94
C SER A 19 10.68 1.82 -16.64
N VAL A 20 10.35 3.12 -16.75
CA VAL A 20 9.86 3.92 -15.63
C VAL A 20 8.36 3.67 -15.46
N ALA A 21 7.98 3.16 -14.29
CA ALA A 21 6.58 2.89 -13.95
C ALA A 21 5.94 4.04 -13.16
N LEU A 22 6.71 4.78 -12.37
CA LEU A 22 6.29 5.99 -11.66
C LEU A 22 7.39 7.05 -11.80
N GLU A 23 6.98 8.28 -12.13
CA GLU A 23 7.86 9.43 -12.30
C GLU A 23 7.33 10.59 -11.47
N ASN A 24 8.12 11.07 -10.50
CA ASN A 24 7.84 12.25 -9.68
C ASN A 24 6.44 12.29 -9.04
N VAL A 25 5.96 11.17 -8.50
CA VAL A 25 4.63 11.10 -7.87
C VAL A 25 4.69 11.69 -6.46
N SER A 26 3.82 12.66 -6.16
CA SER A 26 3.71 13.27 -4.83
C SER A 26 2.25 13.47 -4.44
N PHE A 27 1.88 13.08 -3.21
CA PHE A 27 0.55 13.28 -2.64
C PHE A 27 0.57 13.05 -1.13
N GLN A 28 -0.49 13.49 -0.45
CA GLN A 28 -0.71 13.25 0.97
C GLN A 28 -2.08 12.59 1.17
N VAL A 29 -2.19 11.80 2.24
CA VAL A 29 -3.44 11.15 2.66
C VAL A 29 -3.68 11.51 4.11
N HIS A 30 -4.82 12.11 4.40
CA HIS A 30 -5.24 12.49 5.75
C HIS A 30 -6.16 11.45 6.38
N ALA A 31 -6.33 11.54 7.70
CA ALA A 31 -7.27 10.69 8.41
C ALA A 31 -8.70 10.88 7.89
N GLY A 32 -9.42 9.76 7.70
CA GLY A 32 -10.79 9.75 7.17
C GLY A 32 -10.91 9.92 5.65
N GLU A 33 -9.81 10.16 4.94
CA GLU A 33 -9.84 10.27 3.48
C GLU A 33 -9.98 8.91 2.78
N ARG A 34 -10.66 8.95 1.63
CA ARG A 34 -10.73 7.83 0.69
C ARG A 34 -10.19 8.30 -0.65
N ILE A 35 -9.12 7.67 -1.11
CA ILE A 35 -8.45 8.04 -2.35
C ILE A 35 -8.64 6.93 -3.37
N ALA A 36 -9.02 7.32 -4.58
CA ALA A 36 -9.07 6.44 -5.74
C ALA A 36 -7.94 6.79 -6.70
N VAL A 37 -7.14 5.79 -7.09
CA VAL A 37 -6.10 5.94 -8.11
C VAL A 37 -6.62 5.34 -9.41
N VAL A 38 -6.80 6.17 -10.43
CA VAL A 38 -7.36 5.78 -11.74
C VAL A 38 -6.34 5.99 -12.85
N GLY A 39 -6.49 5.24 -13.95
CA GLY A 39 -5.61 5.33 -15.11
C GLY A 39 -5.61 4.05 -15.94
N PRO A 40 -5.07 4.05 -17.17
CA PRO A 40 -5.07 2.89 -18.04
C PRO A 40 -4.22 1.74 -17.51
N ASN A 41 -4.36 0.55 -18.10
CA ASN A 41 -3.48 -0.58 -17.81
C ASN A 41 -2.04 -0.20 -18.14
N GLY A 42 -1.10 -0.54 -17.24
CA GLY A 42 0.31 -0.16 -17.37
C GLY A 42 0.67 1.22 -16.80
N ALA A 43 -0.29 2.05 -16.38
CA ALA A 43 -0.01 3.39 -15.83
C ALA A 43 0.70 3.42 -14.45
N GLY A 44 1.19 2.28 -13.94
CA GLY A 44 1.94 2.23 -12.68
C GLY A 44 1.10 2.12 -11.39
N LYS A 45 -0.24 2.00 -11.47
CA LYS A 45 -1.11 1.89 -10.27
C LYS A 45 -0.70 0.76 -9.31
N SER A 46 -0.49 -0.44 -9.84
CA SER A 46 -0.04 -1.58 -9.02
C SER A 46 1.35 -1.35 -8.46
N THR A 47 2.24 -0.68 -9.21
CA THR A 47 3.56 -0.27 -8.73
C THR A 47 3.45 0.68 -7.55
N LEU A 48 2.55 1.67 -7.61
CA LEU A 48 2.30 2.61 -6.52
C LEU A 48 1.86 1.87 -5.27
N PHE A 49 0.84 1.02 -5.37
CA PHE A 49 0.35 0.27 -4.22
C PHE A 49 1.38 -0.71 -3.66
N HIS A 50 2.16 -1.38 -4.51
CA HIS A 50 3.27 -2.23 -4.04
C HIS A 50 4.35 -1.44 -3.31
N THR A 51 4.67 -0.23 -3.77
CA THR A 51 5.65 0.63 -3.09
C THR A 51 5.12 1.13 -1.76
N LEU A 52 3.84 1.55 -1.68
CA LEU A 52 3.19 1.92 -0.42
C LEU A 52 3.11 0.74 0.56
N ALA A 53 2.84 -0.47 0.06
CA ALA A 53 2.82 -1.69 0.88
C ALA A 53 4.24 -2.20 1.26
N GLY A 54 5.31 -1.52 0.83
CA GLY A 54 6.69 -1.93 1.09
C GLY A 54 7.16 -3.15 0.29
N LEU A 55 6.37 -3.62 -0.69
CA LEU A 55 6.69 -4.76 -1.57
C LEU A 55 7.63 -4.37 -2.72
N LYS A 56 7.72 -3.08 -3.06
CA LYS A 56 8.61 -2.56 -4.11
C LYS A 56 9.37 -1.33 -3.62
N LYS A 57 10.70 -1.44 -3.58
CA LYS A 57 11.57 -0.30 -3.23
C LYS A 57 11.54 0.77 -4.34
N ALA A 58 11.40 2.03 -3.93
CA ALA A 58 11.58 3.18 -4.81
C ALA A 58 13.06 3.48 -5.04
N GLN A 59 13.40 3.98 -6.23
CA GLN A 59 14.76 4.40 -6.56
C GLN A 59 15.03 5.85 -6.15
N ALA A 60 13.99 6.68 -6.10
CA ALA A 60 14.07 8.05 -5.59
C ALA A 60 12.76 8.47 -4.94
N GLY A 61 12.80 9.57 -4.18
CA GLY A 61 11.70 10.08 -3.38
C GLY A 61 11.54 9.35 -2.04
N SER A 62 10.46 9.66 -1.33
CA SER A 62 10.15 9.08 -0.02
C SER A 62 8.67 8.74 0.13
N VAL A 63 8.41 7.76 1.00
CA VAL A 63 7.09 7.45 1.54
C VAL A 63 7.22 7.52 3.06
N LEU A 64 6.54 8.47 3.68
CA LEU A 64 6.46 8.65 5.12
C LEU A 64 5.07 8.23 5.60
N MET A 65 5.07 7.52 6.72
CA MET A 65 3.86 7.01 7.36
C MET A 65 3.86 7.50 8.79
N HIS A 66 2.91 8.36 9.11
CA HIS A 66 2.81 8.97 10.42
C HIS A 66 1.99 8.06 11.34
N SER A 67 2.70 7.40 12.26
CA SER A 67 2.12 6.57 13.31
C SER A 67 2.42 7.21 14.66
N THR A 68 1.44 7.25 15.56
CA THR A 68 1.63 7.78 16.92
C THR A 68 1.36 6.70 17.96
N SER A 69 1.92 6.82 19.16
CA SER A 69 1.68 5.85 20.25
C SER A 69 0.20 5.72 20.61
N ASN A 70 -0.61 6.78 20.43
CA ASN A 70 -2.05 6.75 20.71
C ASN A 70 -2.90 6.31 19.53
N ASN A 71 -2.34 6.32 18.32
CA ASN A 71 -3.01 5.88 17.10
C ASN A 71 -2.00 5.21 16.17
N PRO A 72 -1.68 3.92 16.40
CA PRO A 72 -0.74 3.20 15.57
C PRO A 72 -1.35 3.00 14.17
N LEU A 73 -0.60 3.40 13.15
CA LEU A 73 -1.03 3.23 11.77
C LEU A 73 -1.02 1.74 11.41
N ASN A 74 -2.20 1.19 11.15
CA ASN A 74 -2.37 -0.18 10.68
C ASN A 74 -2.57 -0.18 9.17
N ILE A 75 -1.68 -0.85 8.45
CA ILE A 75 -1.73 -0.94 6.98
C ILE A 75 -2.06 -2.37 6.59
N ALA A 76 -3.09 -2.53 5.78
CA ALA A 76 -3.43 -3.78 5.13
C ALA A 76 -3.40 -3.58 3.61
N PHE A 77 -2.89 -4.58 2.90
CA PHE A 77 -2.84 -4.58 1.44
C PHE A 77 -3.62 -5.78 0.92
N LEU A 78 -4.66 -5.53 0.12
CA LEU A 78 -5.42 -6.56 -0.57
C LEU A 78 -4.95 -6.63 -2.03
N PRO A 79 -4.23 -7.69 -2.45
CA PRO A 79 -3.75 -7.79 -3.81
C PRO A 79 -4.92 -7.95 -4.80
N GLN A 80 -4.74 -7.45 -6.02
CA GLN A 80 -5.74 -7.58 -7.09
C GLN A 80 -6.06 -9.05 -7.43
N ARG A 81 -5.08 -9.95 -7.26
CA ARG A 81 -5.26 -11.40 -7.36
C ARG A 81 -4.71 -12.03 -6.09
N PRO A 82 -5.56 -12.62 -5.23
CA PRO A 82 -5.09 -13.34 -4.06
C PRO A 82 -4.38 -14.62 -4.49
N THR A 83 -3.19 -14.85 -3.96
CA THR A 83 -2.49 -16.14 -4.07
C THR A 83 -2.98 -17.04 -2.94
N LEU A 84 -4.24 -17.47 -3.01
CA LEU A 84 -4.80 -18.45 -2.11
C LEU A 84 -4.94 -19.77 -2.87
N ASP A 85 -4.38 -20.84 -2.31
CA ASP A 85 -4.62 -22.18 -2.83
C ASP A 85 -6.03 -22.61 -2.41
N TRP A 86 -6.97 -22.50 -3.35
CA TRP A 86 -8.36 -22.88 -3.13
C TRP A 86 -8.57 -24.38 -2.96
N THR A 87 -7.55 -25.21 -3.22
CA THR A 87 -7.63 -26.67 -3.01
C THR A 87 -7.30 -27.07 -1.58
N PHE A 88 -6.76 -26.14 -0.78
CA PHE A 88 -6.59 -26.33 0.66
C PHE A 88 -7.97 -26.40 1.34
N PRO A 89 -8.21 -27.35 2.27
CA PRO A 89 -9.53 -27.54 2.90
C PRO A 89 -9.81 -26.44 3.93
N MET A 90 -10.03 -25.22 3.46
CA MET A 90 -10.40 -24.06 4.27
C MET A 90 -11.76 -23.52 3.84
N SER A 91 -12.58 -23.12 4.81
CA SER A 91 -13.81 -22.39 4.53
C SER A 91 -13.53 -20.92 4.21
N VAL A 92 -14.51 -20.23 3.63
CA VAL A 92 -14.45 -18.77 3.44
C VAL A 92 -14.28 -18.05 4.77
N LEU A 93 -14.91 -18.55 5.84
CA LEU A 93 -14.77 -17.98 7.18
C LEU A 93 -13.32 -18.06 7.66
N ASP A 94 -12.66 -19.20 7.47
CA ASP A 94 -11.25 -19.38 7.85
C ASP A 94 -10.34 -18.43 7.06
N ALA A 95 -10.62 -18.20 5.77
CA ALA A 95 -9.88 -17.25 4.95
C ALA A 95 -10.01 -15.80 5.46
N VAL A 96 -11.23 -15.39 5.82
CA VAL A 96 -11.48 -14.05 6.39
C VAL A 96 -10.79 -13.90 7.75
N GLN A 97 -10.91 -14.90 8.61
CA GLN A 97 -10.26 -14.91 9.92
C GLN A 97 -8.74 -14.82 9.81
N LEU A 98 -8.15 -15.56 8.86
CA LEU A 98 -6.71 -15.47 8.56
C LEU A 98 -6.30 -14.05 8.18
N GLY A 99 -7.07 -13.37 7.32
CA GLY A 99 -6.80 -11.98 6.94
C GLY A 99 -6.88 -10.99 8.10
N LEU A 100 -7.78 -11.22 9.07
CA LEU A 100 -7.90 -10.40 10.28
C LEU A 100 -6.74 -10.63 11.27
N SER A 101 -6.20 -11.84 11.31
CA SER A 101 -5.06 -12.21 12.16
C SER A 101 -3.71 -11.75 11.59
N LEU A 102 -3.58 -11.70 10.26
CA LEU A 102 -2.36 -11.31 9.54
C LEU A 102 -2.11 -9.79 9.51
N LYS A 103 -2.62 -9.02 10.47
CA LYS A 103 -2.17 -7.64 10.66
C LYS A 103 -0.65 -7.64 10.63
N LEU A 104 -0.08 -6.96 9.63
CA LEU A 104 1.36 -6.89 9.41
C LEU A 104 1.98 -6.16 10.60
N SER A 105 2.23 -6.92 11.66
CA SER A 105 2.94 -6.47 12.83
C SER A 105 4.38 -6.25 12.39
N ARG A 106 4.77 -4.98 12.25
CA ARG A 106 6.19 -4.62 12.15
C ARG A 106 6.55 -3.87 13.42
N HIS A 107 7.58 -4.40 14.09
CA HIS A 107 8.38 -3.71 15.09
C HIS A 107 8.92 -2.38 14.55
#